data_AF-K6U687-F1
#
_entry.id   AF-K6U687-F1
#
_cell.length_a   1.000
_cell.length_b   1.000
_cell.length_c   1.000
_cell.angle_alpha   90.00
_cell.angle_beta   90.00
_cell.angle_gamma   90.00
#
_symmetry.space_group_name_H-M   'P 1'
#
loop_
_entity.id
_entity.type
_entity.pdbx_description
1 polymer ?
#
loop_
_entity_poly.entity_id
_entity_poly.type
_entity_poly.pdbx_seq_one_letter_code
_entity_poly.pdbx_strand_id
1 'polypeptide(L)'
;MEYIEKNSNFKMSIESFSKIISERWNADGDIIKNYIFSNISLCLSRNSQAKNDLERLYMADKLKYYNAFLNSSSLNYVLIMQATIEEQIWARKILGILLVAESDNNIRNKVIKLLKKYYPLVYESVKKRNKEKLKNKYIKMDIISRNIEARFDAAIYFYFATYISSEVVDQGFIISILNDIEEFEFSDLINRDFEEEIEKYKDEVQEIKLLLKMEYGKVFNIKDIFRHNNEKVRNCGEFLEDLFLSNKLNINYIFHDLDFINVDKIILSYVRVSKDKNLELLIQNIISGLFVQVLINEYKKMRDMYFKSSGEVLHYELNTLVEKLKIIEHENVNLKANIESLNKEKSLFDKNLNRELNKLENSHKQQMKIMEDKIKSLEKKLSEEMSIRSELESLREYELNLNEFENNYDLTRNLGDYINNKKVIIIGGDKEWRRRFRVKYPEIRTLNGFNENFDASVLNNSDYIFFYSKYMNHSTFHKAMNFIKFNKCNFGYIGKTNIELVEQEIIENISKYEEYVTKQ
;
A
#
# COMPACT_ATOMS: atom_id res chain seq x y z
N MET A 1 -33.51 -10.62 -42.58
CA MET A 1 -34.72 -10.24 -41.82
C MET A 1 -35.36 -11.52 -41.31
N GLU A 2 -34.97 -11.93 -40.11
CA GLU A 2 -35.74 -12.72 -39.13
C GLU A 2 -34.79 -13.00 -37.96
N TYR A 3 -35.33 -12.97 -36.74
CA TYR A 3 -34.63 -13.07 -35.44
C TYR A 3 -33.89 -11.84 -34.89
N ILE A 4 -34.65 -10.79 -34.54
CA ILE A 4 -34.48 -10.12 -33.24
C ILE A 4 -35.87 -9.69 -32.76
N GLU A 5 -36.63 -10.62 -32.18
CA GLU A 5 -37.73 -10.27 -31.28
C GLU A 5 -37.46 -10.90 -29.91
N LYS A 6 -37.66 -10.07 -28.88
CA LYS A 6 -37.47 -10.30 -27.44
C LYS A 6 -36.04 -10.15 -26.93
N ASN A 7 -35.64 -8.89 -26.79
CA ASN A 7 -35.10 -8.43 -25.51
C ASN A 7 -35.68 -7.06 -25.15
N SER A 8 -36.22 -7.01 -23.94
CA SER A 8 -36.88 -5.90 -23.27
C SER A 8 -36.04 -4.62 -23.19
N ASN A 9 -36.65 -3.46 -23.44
CA ASN A 9 -36.23 -2.13 -22.97
C ASN A 9 -34.79 -1.66 -23.27
N PHE A 10 -34.19 -2.05 -24.39
CA PHE A 10 -32.96 -1.39 -24.86
C PHE A 10 -33.33 -0.02 -25.46
N LYS A 11 -33.36 1.02 -24.62
CA LYS A 11 -33.53 2.39 -25.10
C LYS A 11 -32.24 2.79 -25.81
N MET A 12 -32.23 2.67 -27.14
CA MET A 12 -31.07 2.91 -28.00
C MET A 12 -30.46 4.30 -27.70
N SER A 13 -29.21 4.31 -27.27
CA SER A 13 -28.37 5.51 -27.11
C SER A 13 -27.39 5.63 -28.28
N ILE A 14 -26.81 6.81 -28.48
CA ILE A 14 -25.78 7.03 -29.49
C ILE A 14 -24.57 6.16 -29.19
N GLU A 15 -24.19 6.02 -27.92
CA GLU A 15 -23.12 5.09 -27.52
C GLU A 15 -23.42 3.64 -27.91
N SER A 16 -24.63 3.15 -27.60
CA SER A 16 -25.01 1.77 -27.96
C SER A 16 -25.09 1.57 -29.47
N PHE A 17 -25.58 2.57 -30.21
CA PHE A 17 -25.63 2.55 -31.66
C PHE A 17 -24.23 2.56 -32.28
N SER A 18 -23.33 3.38 -31.74
CA SER A 18 -21.94 3.46 -32.16
C SER A 18 -21.28 2.10 -32.09
N LYS A 19 -21.40 1.38 -30.95
CA LYS A 19 -20.83 0.03 -30.78
C LYS A 19 -21.34 -0.95 -31.83
N ILE A 20 -22.65 -0.96 -32.09
CA ILE A 20 -23.27 -1.89 -33.07
C ILE A 20 -22.75 -1.65 -34.50
N ILE A 21 -22.59 -0.39 -34.91
CA ILE A 21 -22.12 -0.09 -36.28
C ILE A 21 -20.60 -0.25 -36.38
N SER A 22 -19.85 0.14 -35.36
CA SER A 22 -18.39 -0.04 -35.33
C SER A 22 -17.98 -1.51 -35.43
N GLU A 23 -18.74 -2.43 -34.84
CA GLU A 23 -18.54 -3.88 -35.05
C GLU A 23 -18.65 -4.29 -36.52
N ARG A 24 -19.58 -3.67 -37.28
CA ARG A 24 -19.73 -3.95 -38.72
C ARG A 24 -18.61 -3.33 -39.55
N TRP A 25 -18.12 -2.16 -39.13
CA TRP A 25 -17.00 -1.48 -39.78
C TRP A 25 -15.63 -2.01 -39.36
N ASN A 26 -15.57 -2.94 -38.40
CA ASN A 26 -14.32 -3.41 -37.80
C ASN A 26 -13.44 -2.24 -37.30
N ALA A 27 -14.07 -1.30 -36.59
CA ALA A 27 -13.46 -0.05 -36.17
C ALA A 27 -13.72 0.23 -34.67
N ASP A 28 -13.15 1.31 -34.13
CA ASP A 28 -13.32 1.67 -32.72
C ASP A 28 -14.81 1.91 -32.38
N GLY A 29 -15.25 1.32 -31.25
CA GLY A 29 -16.64 1.35 -30.78
C GLY A 29 -17.24 2.74 -30.56
N ASP A 30 -16.39 3.76 -30.44
CA ASP A 30 -16.78 5.13 -30.13
C ASP A 30 -16.75 6.08 -31.33
N ILE A 31 -16.42 5.62 -32.53
CA ILE A 31 -16.27 6.48 -33.73
C ILE A 31 -17.50 7.38 -33.97
N ILE A 32 -18.70 6.78 -34.05
CA ILE A 32 -19.92 7.55 -34.33
C ILE A 32 -20.24 8.47 -33.15
N LYS A 33 -20.08 7.98 -31.91
CA LYS A 33 -20.28 8.79 -30.71
C LYS A 33 -19.39 10.03 -30.73
N ASN A 34 -18.09 9.85 -30.98
CA ASN A 34 -17.09 10.90 -31.02
C ASN A 34 -17.41 11.90 -32.12
N TYR A 35 -17.73 11.43 -33.33
CA TYR A 35 -18.10 12.29 -34.45
C TYR A 35 -19.34 13.13 -34.15
N ILE A 36 -20.44 12.48 -33.74
CA ILE A 36 -21.72 13.14 -33.53
C ILE A 36 -21.62 14.15 -32.38
N PHE A 37 -21.04 13.74 -31.25
CA PHE A 37 -20.92 14.63 -30.10
C PHE A 37 -19.98 15.79 -30.32
N SER A 38 -18.87 15.56 -31.03
CA SER A 38 -17.94 16.63 -31.39
C SER A 38 -18.62 17.67 -32.27
N ASN A 39 -19.35 17.24 -33.31
CA ASN A 39 -20.07 18.17 -34.18
C ASN A 39 -21.18 18.93 -33.45
N ILE A 40 -21.96 18.28 -32.58
CA ILE A 40 -22.98 18.98 -31.78
C ILE A 40 -22.33 20.00 -30.84
N SER A 41 -21.21 19.64 -30.21
CA SER A 41 -20.49 20.51 -29.28
C SER A 41 -19.94 21.75 -29.99
N LEU A 42 -19.32 21.55 -31.16
CA LEU A 42 -18.81 22.64 -32.01
C LEU A 42 -19.94 23.53 -32.52
N CYS A 43 -21.04 22.94 -32.97
CA CYS A 43 -22.20 23.66 -33.45
C CYS A 43 -22.77 24.59 -32.37
N LEU A 44 -22.96 24.07 -31.16
CA LEU A 44 -23.44 24.85 -30.02
C LEU A 44 -22.42 25.90 -29.55
N SER A 45 -21.12 25.62 -29.68
CA SER A 45 -20.07 26.60 -29.38
C SER A 45 -20.00 27.78 -30.36
N ARG A 46 -20.71 27.73 -31.50
CA ARG A 46 -20.78 28.88 -32.42
C ARG A 46 -21.96 29.79 -32.14
N ASN A 47 -22.98 29.29 -31.46
CA ASN A 47 -24.17 30.05 -31.13
C ASN A 47 -23.98 30.78 -29.79
N SER A 48 -23.76 32.09 -29.83
CA SER A 48 -23.51 32.92 -28.64
C SER A 48 -24.64 32.86 -27.60
N GLN A 49 -25.90 32.77 -28.03
CA GLN A 49 -27.03 32.62 -27.12
C GLN A 49 -27.10 31.22 -26.51
N ALA A 50 -26.70 30.18 -27.26
CA ALA A 50 -26.62 28.82 -26.74
C ALA A 50 -25.51 28.68 -25.69
N LYS A 51 -24.36 29.35 -25.88
CA LYS A 51 -23.25 29.37 -24.91
C LYS A 51 -23.74 29.77 -23.52
N ASN A 52 -24.52 30.85 -23.38
CA ASN A 52 -24.99 31.33 -22.08
C ASN A 52 -25.92 30.35 -21.37
N ASP A 53 -26.80 29.66 -22.11
CA ASP A 53 -27.70 28.66 -21.53
C ASP A 53 -26.94 27.39 -21.13
N LEU A 54 -25.96 26.98 -21.96
CA LEU A 54 -25.10 25.83 -21.71
C LEU A 54 -24.10 26.08 -20.58
N GLU A 55 -23.61 27.30 -20.43
CA GLU A 55 -22.75 27.68 -19.32
C GLU A 55 -23.47 27.52 -17.98
N ARG A 56 -24.73 27.99 -17.90
CA ARG A 56 -25.55 27.77 -16.70
C ARG A 56 -25.76 26.29 -16.39
N LEU A 57 -25.95 25.48 -17.43
CA LEU A 57 -26.07 24.03 -17.26
C LEU A 57 -24.74 23.39 -16.80
N TYR A 58 -23.63 23.81 -17.38
CA TYR A 58 -22.28 23.34 -17.04
C TYR A 58 -21.91 23.70 -15.60
N MET A 59 -22.13 24.96 -15.20
CA MET A 59 -21.80 25.46 -13.86
C MET A 59 -22.65 24.82 -12.76
N ALA A 60 -23.80 24.22 -13.09
CA ALA A 60 -24.62 23.50 -12.13
C ALA A 60 -23.89 22.28 -11.52
N ASP A 61 -22.98 21.66 -12.28
CA ASP A 61 -22.14 20.55 -11.80
C ASP A 61 -20.85 20.45 -12.65
N LYS A 62 -20.01 21.48 -12.53
CA LYS A 62 -18.79 21.64 -13.33
C LYS A 62 -17.89 20.40 -13.30
N LEU A 63 -17.71 19.81 -12.11
CA LEU A 63 -16.83 18.66 -11.91
C LEU A 63 -17.34 17.42 -12.65
N LYS A 64 -18.64 17.11 -12.54
CA LYS A 64 -19.26 15.98 -13.23
C LYS A 64 -19.04 16.04 -14.73
N TYR A 65 -19.31 17.18 -15.36
CA TYR A 65 -19.18 17.32 -16.82
C TYR A 65 -17.71 17.34 -17.26
N TYR A 66 -16.84 17.99 -16.51
CA TYR A 66 -15.42 18.02 -16.81
C TYR A 66 -14.78 16.63 -16.75
N ASN A 67 -15.11 15.85 -15.71
CA ASN A 67 -14.62 14.47 -15.55
C ASN A 67 -15.15 13.55 -16.66
N ALA A 68 -16.40 13.74 -17.07
CA ALA A 68 -16.96 13.00 -18.21
C ALA A 68 -16.17 13.26 -19.49
N PHE A 69 -15.79 14.51 -19.76
CA PHE A 69 -14.95 14.86 -20.90
C PHE A 69 -13.55 14.24 -20.83
N LEU A 70 -12.85 14.36 -19.70
CA LEU A 70 -11.47 13.82 -19.56
C LEU A 70 -11.40 12.30 -19.72
N ASN A 71 -12.41 11.58 -19.23
CA ASN A 71 -12.47 10.13 -19.32
C ASN A 71 -13.05 9.62 -20.65
N SER A 72 -13.32 10.52 -21.61
CA SER A 72 -13.90 10.16 -22.90
C SER A 72 -12.83 9.95 -23.97
N SER A 73 -13.12 9.05 -24.91
CA SER A 73 -12.36 8.88 -26.15
C SER A 73 -12.40 10.12 -27.05
N SER A 74 -13.31 11.07 -26.79
CA SER A 74 -13.42 12.33 -27.53
C SER A 74 -12.37 13.39 -27.12
N LEU A 75 -11.57 13.18 -26.06
CA LEU A 75 -10.64 14.16 -25.49
C LEU A 75 -9.71 14.80 -26.54
N ASN A 76 -9.10 13.95 -27.37
CA ASN A 76 -8.16 14.35 -28.43
C ASN A 76 -8.75 14.10 -29.83
N TYR A 77 -10.06 14.04 -29.94
CA TYR A 77 -10.69 13.74 -31.21
C TYR A 77 -10.51 14.91 -32.19
N VAL A 78 -10.15 14.55 -33.42
CA VAL A 78 -9.59 15.46 -34.42
C VAL A 78 -10.52 16.64 -34.73
N LEU A 79 -11.84 16.45 -34.79
CA LEU A 79 -12.80 17.55 -35.01
C LEU A 79 -12.74 18.63 -33.92
N ILE A 80 -12.62 18.24 -32.65
CA ILE A 80 -12.56 19.21 -31.54
C ILE A 80 -11.25 19.98 -31.58
N MET A 81 -10.16 19.36 -32.02
CA MET A 81 -8.84 19.99 -32.12
C MET A 81 -8.72 20.96 -33.30
N GLN A 82 -9.59 20.87 -34.31
CA GLN A 82 -9.58 21.75 -35.49
C GLN A 82 -10.26 23.10 -35.25
N ALA A 83 -11.04 23.25 -34.18
CA ALA A 83 -11.73 24.48 -33.86
C ALA A 83 -10.76 25.60 -33.44
N THR A 84 -11.26 26.84 -33.43
CA THR A 84 -10.56 27.93 -32.75
C THR A 84 -10.39 27.60 -31.26
N ILE A 85 -9.41 28.20 -30.58
CA ILE A 85 -9.18 27.95 -29.15
C ILE A 85 -10.44 28.24 -28.34
N GLU A 86 -11.15 29.32 -28.65
CA GLU A 86 -12.40 29.68 -27.97
C GLU A 86 -13.50 28.62 -28.18
N GLU A 87 -13.75 28.22 -29.43
CA GLU A 87 -14.72 27.17 -29.75
C GLU A 87 -14.35 25.85 -29.08
N GLN A 88 -13.07 25.47 -29.08
CA GLN A 88 -12.61 24.25 -28.45
C GLN A 88 -12.87 24.25 -26.94
N ILE A 89 -12.60 25.36 -26.23
CA ILE A 89 -12.91 25.49 -24.79
C ILE A 89 -14.39 25.24 -24.54
N TRP A 90 -15.26 25.88 -25.32
CA TRP A 90 -16.71 25.71 -25.19
C TRP A 90 -17.16 24.30 -25.57
N ALA A 91 -16.63 23.76 -26.66
CA ALA A 91 -16.96 22.42 -27.12
C ALA A 91 -16.59 21.36 -26.09
N ARG A 92 -15.45 21.48 -25.38
CA ARG A 92 -15.08 20.57 -24.28
C ARG A 92 -16.12 20.56 -23.15
N LYS A 93 -16.60 21.74 -22.74
CA LYS A 93 -17.66 21.87 -21.72
C LYS A 93 -18.97 21.23 -22.17
N ILE A 94 -19.37 21.50 -23.41
CA ILE A 94 -20.62 20.99 -23.99
C ILE A 94 -20.55 19.47 -24.18
N LEU A 95 -19.40 18.97 -24.63
CA LEU A 95 -19.15 17.55 -24.79
C LEU A 95 -19.29 16.81 -23.46
N GLY A 96 -18.74 17.36 -22.37
CA GLY A 96 -18.94 16.82 -21.02
C GLY A 96 -20.42 16.69 -20.63
N ILE A 97 -21.25 17.68 -21.00
CA ILE A 97 -22.71 17.63 -20.80
C ILE A 97 -23.35 16.54 -21.66
N LEU A 98 -22.99 16.43 -22.94
CA LEU A 98 -23.54 15.44 -23.86
C LEU A 98 -23.22 14.00 -23.42
N LEU A 99 -21.98 13.76 -22.98
CA LEU A 99 -21.53 12.47 -22.46
C LEU A 99 -22.32 12.06 -21.21
N VAL A 100 -22.55 12.99 -20.28
CA VAL A 100 -23.42 12.73 -19.12
C VAL A 100 -24.87 12.47 -19.55
N ALA A 101 -25.37 13.16 -20.57
CA ALA A 101 -26.72 12.96 -21.10
C ALA A 101 -26.94 11.55 -21.69
N GLU A 102 -25.89 10.81 -22.06
CA GLU A 102 -26.03 9.40 -22.51
C GLU A 102 -26.56 8.50 -21.40
N SER A 103 -26.21 8.75 -20.14
CA SER A 103 -26.67 7.96 -18.99
C SER A 103 -27.76 8.65 -18.17
N ASP A 104 -27.80 10.00 -18.16
CA ASP A 104 -28.71 10.79 -17.35
C ASP A 104 -29.87 11.37 -18.18
N ASN A 105 -31.06 10.78 -18.03
CA ASN A 105 -32.28 11.21 -18.74
C ASN A 105 -32.68 12.67 -18.42
N ASN A 106 -32.41 13.16 -17.20
CA ASN A 106 -32.77 14.53 -16.83
C ASN A 106 -31.90 15.55 -17.57
N ILE A 107 -30.59 15.27 -17.65
CA ILE A 107 -29.67 16.10 -18.43
C ILE A 107 -29.99 16.00 -19.92
N ARG A 108 -30.28 14.80 -20.44
CA ARG A 108 -30.70 14.59 -21.83
C ARG A 108 -31.91 15.43 -22.21
N ASN A 109 -32.94 15.45 -21.34
CA ASN A 109 -34.14 16.25 -21.57
C ASN A 109 -33.83 17.76 -21.59
N LYS A 110 -32.87 18.23 -20.80
CA LYS A 110 -32.40 19.63 -20.85
C LYS A 110 -31.67 19.92 -22.16
N VAL A 111 -30.77 19.02 -22.60
CA VAL A 111 -30.07 19.14 -23.89
C VAL A 111 -31.06 19.17 -25.05
N ILE A 112 -32.05 18.27 -25.08
CA ILE A 112 -33.09 18.24 -26.12
C ILE A 112 -33.87 19.56 -26.17
N LYS A 113 -34.22 20.14 -25.02
CA LYS A 113 -34.89 21.45 -24.96
C LYS A 113 -34.02 22.57 -25.54
N LEU A 114 -32.72 22.56 -25.24
CA LEU A 114 -31.76 23.54 -25.78
C LEU A 114 -31.61 23.38 -27.30
N LEU A 115 -31.39 22.16 -27.79
CA LEU A 115 -31.29 21.89 -29.23
C LEU A 115 -32.58 22.31 -29.95
N LYS A 116 -33.76 22.05 -29.37
CA LYS A 116 -35.03 22.47 -29.96
C LYS A 116 -35.18 24.00 -30.03
N LYS A 117 -34.67 24.72 -29.02
CA LYS A 117 -34.69 26.19 -28.96
C LYS A 117 -33.80 26.80 -30.05
N TYR A 118 -32.58 26.27 -30.23
CA TYR A 118 -31.58 26.86 -31.13
C TYR A 118 -31.58 26.28 -32.54
N TYR A 119 -32.06 25.05 -32.73
CA TYR A 119 -32.13 24.36 -34.03
C TYR A 119 -33.56 23.88 -34.34
N PRO A 120 -34.56 24.79 -34.36
CA PRO A 120 -35.97 24.42 -34.56
C PRO A 120 -36.21 23.80 -35.94
N LEU A 121 -35.48 24.22 -36.98
CA LEU A 121 -35.61 23.68 -38.33
C LEU A 121 -35.19 22.20 -38.40
N VAL A 122 -34.11 21.83 -37.72
CA VAL A 122 -33.64 20.44 -37.65
C VAL A 122 -34.65 19.60 -36.87
N TYR A 123 -35.13 20.11 -35.73
CA TYR A 123 -36.17 19.45 -34.94
C TYR A 123 -37.46 19.20 -35.75
N GLU A 124 -37.95 20.22 -36.47
CA GLU A 124 -39.11 20.07 -37.35
C GLU A 124 -38.87 19.03 -38.46
N SER A 125 -37.67 19.01 -39.02
CA SER A 125 -37.32 18.11 -40.13
C SER A 125 -37.31 16.64 -39.69
N VAL A 126 -36.81 16.36 -38.47
CA VAL A 126 -36.89 15.03 -37.86
C VAL A 126 -38.35 14.65 -37.61
N LYS A 127 -39.11 15.53 -36.94
CA LYS A 127 -40.51 15.25 -36.55
C LYS A 127 -41.43 15.03 -37.76
N LYS A 128 -41.26 15.83 -38.82
CA LYS A 128 -42.08 15.75 -40.04
C LYS A 128 -41.52 14.80 -41.09
N ARG A 129 -40.29 14.31 -40.93
CA ARG A 129 -39.57 13.52 -41.95
C ARG A 129 -39.49 14.25 -43.30
N ASN A 130 -39.40 15.57 -43.27
CA ASN A 130 -39.30 16.43 -44.45
C ASN A 130 -38.10 17.37 -44.30
N LYS A 131 -37.18 17.30 -45.26
CA LYS A 131 -35.91 18.05 -45.30
C LYS A 131 -35.94 19.25 -46.25
N GLU A 132 -37.04 19.54 -46.94
CA GLU A 132 -37.12 20.63 -47.92
C GLU A 132 -36.69 21.97 -47.32
N LYS A 133 -37.10 22.25 -46.08
CA LYS A 133 -36.68 23.47 -45.38
C LYS A 133 -35.16 23.54 -45.16
N LEU A 134 -34.52 22.42 -44.81
CA LEU A 134 -33.07 22.35 -44.66
C LEU A 134 -32.36 22.48 -46.01
N LYS A 135 -32.84 21.78 -47.05
CA LYS A 135 -32.31 21.93 -48.42
C LYS A 135 -32.38 23.39 -48.90
N ASN A 136 -33.51 24.05 -48.67
CA ASN A 136 -33.70 25.46 -49.03
C ASN A 136 -32.80 26.41 -48.22
N LYS A 137 -32.44 26.06 -46.97
CA LYS A 137 -31.43 26.78 -46.18
C LYS A 137 -30.06 26.66 -46.85
N TYR A 138 -29.64 25.43 -47.19
CA TYR A 138 -28.30 25.15 -47.73
C TYR A 138 -28.05 25.72 -49.14
N ILE A 139 -29.06 25.72 -50.01
CA ILE A 139 -28.95 26.28 -51.38
C ILE A 139 -28.55 27.76 -51.37
N LYS A 140 -28.91 28.50 -50.32
CA LYS A 140 -28.62 29.94 -50.17
C LYS A 140 -27.23 30.24 -49.61
N MET A 141 -26.48 29.22 -49.19
CA MET A 141 -25.16 29.38 -48.54
C MET A 141 -24.02 29.20 -49.55
N ASP A 142 -22.89 29.87 -49.32
CA ASP A 142 -21.65 29.56 -50.01
C ASP A 142 -21.17 28.13 -49.68
N ILE A 143 -20.28 27.58 -50.50
CA ILE A 143 -19.87 26.17 -50.41
C ILE A 143 -19.22 25.86 -49.05
N ILE A 144 -18.40 26.75 -48.52
CA ILE A 144 -17.65 26.53 -47.27
C ILE A 144 -18.64 26.50 -46.09
N SER A 145 -19.47 27.54 -45.99
CA SER A 145 -20.48 27.63 -44.92
C SER A 145 -21.49 26.47 -45.00
N ARG A 146 -21.90 26.10 -46.22
CA ARG A 146 -22.86 25.02 -46.46
C ARG A 146 -22.36 23.68 -45.93
N ASN A 147 -21.13 23.31 -46.23
CA ASN A 147 -20.57 22.01 -45.83
C ASN A 147 -20.52 21.88 -44.30
N ILE A 148 -20.12 22.96 -43.61
CA ILE A 148 -20.03 22.95 -42.16
C ILE A 148 -21.43 22.94 -41.52
N GLU A 149 -22.34 23.79 -41.99
CA GLU A 149 -23.72 23.84 -41.48
C GLU A 149 -24.49 22.54 -41.71
N ALA A 150 -24.32 21.91 -42.88
CA ALA A 150 -24.96 20.64 -43.18
C ALA A 150 -24.46 19.51 -42.26
N ARG A 151 -23.14 19.45 -42.01
CA ARG A 151 -22.54 18.48 -41.07
C ARG A 151 -23.06 18.66 -39.65
N PHE A 152 -23.17 19.90 -39.18
CA PHE A 152 -23.71 20.20 -37.86
C PHE A 152 -25.19 19.85 -37.73
N ASP A 153 -26.00 20.28 -38.68
CA ASP A 153 -27.43 19.97 -38.71
C ASP A 153 -27.66 18.45 -38.82
N ALA A 154 -26.81 17.72 -39.54
CA ALA A 154 -26.82 16.25 -39.61
C ALA A 154 -26.55 15.60 -38.25
N ALA A 155 -25.53 16.05 -37.50
CA ALA A 155 -25.25 15.53 -36.17
C ALA A 155 -26.41 15.78 -35.19
N ILE A 156 -27.02 16.97 -35.24
CA ILE A 156 -28.20 17.30 -34.42
C ILE A 156 -29.42 16.47 -34.86
N TYR A 157 -29.61 16.27 -36.17
CA TYR A 157 -30.65 15.40 -36.70
C TYR A 157 -30.51 14.00 -36.13
N PHE A 158 -29.29 13.43 -36.18
CA PHE A 158 -28.99 12.10 -35.66
C PHE A 158 -29.34 12.00 -34.16
N TYR A 159 -29.00 13.03 -33.38
CA TYR A 159 -29.32 13.09 -31.96
C TYR A 159 -30.83 13.08 -31.70
N PHE A 160 -31.59 13.91 -32.43
CA PHE A 160 -33.04 13.92 -32.30
C PHE A 160 -33.70 12.64 -32.80
N ALA A 161 -33.22 12.06 -33.91
CA ALA A 161 -33.70 10.79 -34.42
C ALA A 161 -33.53 9.68 -33.38
N THR A 162 -32.37 9.63 -32.72
CA THR A 162 -32.06 8.65 -31.68
C THR A 162 -32.93 8.81 -30.43
N TYR A 163 -33.11 10.04 -29.94
CA TYR A 163 -33.74 10.25 -28.63
C TYR A 163 -35.20 10.67 -28.61
N ILE A 164 -35.73 11.14 -29.74
CA ILE A 164 -37.11 11.63 -29.84
C ILE A 164 -37.95 10.74 -30.75
N SER A 165 -37.36 10.18 -31.81
CA SER A 165 -38.09 9.45 -32.86
C SER A 165 -37.50 8.05 -33.12
N SER A 166 -37.00 7.37 -32.09
CA SER A 166 -36.30 6.07 -32.22
C SER A 166 -37.11 4.99 -32.94
N GLU A 167 -38.43 5.08 -32.91
CA GLU A 167 -39.35 4.12 -33.56
C GLU A 167 -39.57 4.43 -35.05
N VAL A 168 -39.36 5.68 -35.50
CA VAL A 168 -39.67 6.12 -36.86
C VAL A 168 -38.64 7.16 -37.32
N VAL A 169 -37.63 6.72 -38.08
CA VAL A 169 -36.55 7.57 -38.62
C VAL A 169 -36.50 7.52 -40.16
N ASP A 170 -36.02 8.60 -40.78
CA ASP A 170 -35.67 8.60 -42.20
C ASP A 170 -34.35 7.84 -42.40
N GLN A 171 -34.47 6.54 -42.68
CA GLN A 171 -33.32 5.64 -42.84
C GLN A 171 -32.34 6.12 -43.91
N GLY A 172 -32.84 6.67 -45.02
CA GLY A 172 -32.00 7.20 -46.09
C GLY A 172 -31.12 8.35 -45.62
N PHE A 173 -31.62 9.21 -44.71
CA PHE A 173 -30.77 10.23 -44.11
C PHE A 173 -29.73 9.66 -43.16
N ILE A 174 -30.15 8.74 -42.29
CA ILE A 174 -29.22 8.14 -41.33
C ILE A 174 -28.08 7.45 -42.07
N ILE A 175 -28.37 6.73 -43.15
CA ILE A 175 -27.35 6.12 -44.01
C ILE A 175 -26.43 7.19 -44.62
N SER A 176 -26.96 8.31 -45.12
CA SER A 176 -26.14 9.41 -45.62
C SER A 176 -25.19 9.95 -44.55
N ILE A 177 -25.68 10.14 -43.31
CA ILE A 177 -24.86 10.60 -42.19
C ILE A 177 -23.76 9.57 -41.87
N LEU A 178 -24.07 8.28 -41.91
CA LEU A 178 -23.10 7.23 -41.68
C LEU A 178 -22.02 7.17 -42.76
N ASN A 179 -22.40 7.34 -44.03
CA ASN A 179 -21.44 7.43 -45.13
C ASN A 179 -20.52 8.64 -44.96
N ASP A 180 -21.06 9.80 -44.55
CA ASP A 180 -20.25 10.99 -44.28
C ASP A 180 -19.27 10.77 -43.10
N ILE A 181 -19.66 9.97 -42.09
CA ILE A 181 -18.78 9.58 -40.98
C ILE A 181 -17.69 8.63 -41.47
N GLU A 182 -18.06 7.61 -42.25
CA GLU A 182 -17.13 6.64 -42.82
C GLU A 182 -16.09 7.32 -43.73
N GLU A 183 -16.52 8.25 -44.59
CA GLU A 183 -15.64 9.04 -45.44
C GLU A 183 -14.69 9.89 -44.59
N PHE A 184 -15.19 10.58 -43.57
CA PHE A 184 -14.36 11.38 -42.67
C PHE A 184 -13.30 10.53 -41.96
N GLU A 185 -13.70 9.40 -41.37
CA GLU A 185 -12.81 8.61 -40.50
C GLU A 185 -11.75 7.85 -41.29
N PHE A 186 -12.09 7.33 -42.46
CA PHE A 186 -11.20 6.43 -43.22
C PHE A 186 -10.62 7.06 -44.49
N SER A 187 -11.25 8.11 -45.03
CA SER A 187 -10.86 8.70 -46.32
C SER A 187 -10.21 10.07 -46.22
N ASP A 188 -10.63 10.92 -45.28
CA ASP A 188 -10.06 12.27 -45.16
C ASP A 188 -8.61 12.24 -44.66
N LEU A 189 -7.76 13.05 -45.31
CA LEU A 189 -6.33 13.19 -44.95
C LEU A 189 -6.13 13.57 -43.48
N ILE A 190 -7.10 14.27 -42.90
CA ILE A 190 -7.00 14.78 -41.53
C ILE A 190 -7.00 13.68 -40.47
N ASN A 191 -7.51 12.49 -40.80
CA ASN A 191 -7.55 11.32 -39.92
C ASN A 191 -6.63 10.18 -40.40
N ARG A 192 -6.00 10.30 -41.57
CA ARG A 192 -5.03 9.31 -42.07
C ARG A 192 -3.68 9.45 -41.40
N ASP A 193 -2.94 8.34 -41.35
CA ASP A 193 -1.52 8.40 -41.04
C ASP A 193 -0.77 9.07 -42.20
N PHE A 194 -0.14 10.19 -41.87
CA PHE A 194 0.59 10.98 -42.85
C PHE A 194 1.88 10.28 -43.31
N GLU A 195 2.50 9.49 -42.45
CA GLU A 195 3.75 8.79 -42.80
C GLU A 195 3.48 7.67 -43.81
N GLU A 196 2.34 6.97 -43.68
CA GLU A 196 1.88 6.01 -44.69
C GLU A 196 1.58 6.69 -46.04
N GLU A 197 0.96 7.86 -46.02
CA GLU A 197 0.71 8.64 -47.24
C GLU A 197 2.02 9.15 -47.88
N ILE A 198 3.02 9.58 -47.10
CA ILE A 198 4.34 9.90 -47.67
C ILE A 198 4.94 8.67 -48.34
N GLU A 199 4.93 7.51 -47.69
CA GLU A 199 5.55 6.30 -48.23
C GLU A 199 4.88 5.87 -49.55
N LYS A 200 3.56 6.07 -49.67
CA LYS A 200 2.81 5.80 -50.90
C LYS A 200 3.23 6.66 -52.09
N TYR A 201 3.62 7.91 -51.87
CA TYR A 201 4.04 8.87 -52.91
C TYR A 201 5.55 9.18 -52.86
N LYS A 202 6.33 8.28 -52.26
CA LYS A 202 7.74 8.50 -51.97
C LYS A 202 8.53 8.80 -53.24
N ASP A 203 8.28 8.06 -54.30
CA ASP A 203 9.00 8.19 -55.56
C ASP A 203 8.74 9.57 -56.20
N GLU A 204 7.49 10.03 -56.24
CA GLU A 204 7.14 11.35 -56.78
C GLU A 204 7.70 12.49 -55.90
N VAL A 205 7.67 12.32 -54.59
CA VAL A 205 8.25 13.30 -53.65
C VAL A 205 9.76 13.40 -53.84
N GLN A 206 10.46 12.27 -53.98
CA GLN A 206 11.91 12.26 -54.24
C GLN A 206 12.25 12.81 -55.63
N GLU A 207 11.44 12.52 -56.65
CA GLU A 207 11.60 13.09 -58.00
C GLU A 207 11.58 14.62 -57.94
N ILE A 208 10.57 15.21 -57.28
CA ILE A 208 10.45 16.66 -57.12
C ILE A 208 11.63 17.24 -56.33
N LYS A 209 12.07 16.57 -55.26
CA LYS A 209 13.24 17.01 -54.49
C LYS A 209 14.49 17.08 -55.35
N LEU A 210 14.72 16.06 -56.17
CA LEU A 210 15.87 16.02 -57.08
C LEU A 210 15.78 17.12 -58.14
N LEU A 211 14.61 17.31 -58.75
CA LEU A 211 14.38 18.37 -59.74
C LEU A 211 14.68 19.77 -59.17
N LEU A 212 14.14 20.10 -58.00
CA LEU A 212 14.38 21.39 -57.35
C LEU A 212 15.86 21.58 -56.96
N LYS A 213 16.51 20.51 -56.51
CA LYS A 213 17.93 20.55 -56.15
C LYS A 213 18.82 20.74 -57.38
N MET A 214 18.45 20.18 -58.53
CA MET A 214 19.21 20.36 -59.78
C MET A 214 19.09 21.77 -60.32
N GLU A 215 17.88 22.35 -60.31
CA GLU A 215 17.62 23.66 -60.90
C GLU A 215 18.02 24.83 -59.98
N TYR A 216 17.63 24.75 -58.69
CA TYR A 216 17.80 25.85 -57.75
C TYR A 216 18.83 25.56 -56.67
N GLY A 217 19.18 24.30 -56.40
CA GLY A 217 20.13 23.96 -55.35
C GLY A 217 19.47 23.89 -53.97
N LYS A 218 19.92 24.73 -53.02
CA LYS A 218 19.42 24.69 -51.63
C LYS A 218 18.22 25.62 -51.46
N VAL A 219 17.03 25.05 -51.38
CA VAL A 219 15.75 25.80 -51.30
C VAL A 219 14.79 25.32 -50.20
N PHE A 220 15.23 24.35 -49.40
CA PHE A 220 14.38 23.70 -48.40
C PHE A 220 14.52 24.30 -46.99
N ASN A 221 15.32 25.36 -46.85
CA ASN A 221 15.48 26.11 -45.60
C ASN A 221 15.25 27.60 -45.89
N ILE A 222 14.54 28.27 -44.99
CA ILE A 222 14.23 29.70 -45.06
C ILE A 222 15.51 30.55 -45.12
N LYS A 223 16.57 30.17 -44.37
CA LYS A 223 17.87 30.85 -44.44
C LYS A 223 18.54 30.73 -45.80
N ASP A 224 18.36 29.58 -46.47
CA ASP A 224 18.91 29.36 -47.81
C ASP A 224 18.16 30.18 -48.86
N ILE A 225 16.86 30.40 -48.67
CA ILE A 225 16.02 31.24 -49.56
C ILE A 225 16.47 32.70 -49.54
N PHE A 226 16.71 33.29 -48.37
CA PHE A 226 17.17 34.69 -48.28
C PHE A 226 18.58 34.91 -48.81
N ARG A 227 19.44 33.88 -48.77
CA ARG A 227 20.82 33.93 -49.26
C ARG A 227 20.95 33.39 -50.69
N HIS A 228 19.84 33.16 -51.36
CA HIS A 228 19.83 32.48 -52.64
C HIS A 228 20.37 33.39 -53.76
N ASN A 229 21.15 32.80 -54.69
CA ASN A 229 21.71 33.52 -55.83
C ASN A 229 20.65 33.87 -56.88
N ASN A 230 19.63 33.01 -57.04
CA ASN A 230 18.49 33.26 -57.92
C ASN A 230 17.59 34.38 -57.35
N GLU A 231 17.46 35.48 -58.08
CA GLU A 231 16.67 36.65 -57.70
C GLU A 231 15.19 36.32 -57.47
N LYS A 232 14.58 35.44 -58.29
CA LYS A 232 13.16 35.07 -58.13
C LYS A 232 12.89 34.36 -56.81
N VAL A 233 13.80 33.46 -56.42
CA VAL A 233 13.72 32.73 -55.14
C VAL A 233 13.84 33.70 -53.97
N ARG A 234 14.81 34.61 -54.03
CA ARG A 234 15.02 35.61 -52.98
C ARG A 234 13.83 36.57 -52.87
N ASN A 235 13.35 37.11 -53.99
CA ASN A 235 12.21 38.03 -54.02
C ASN A 235 10.93 37.37 -53.46
N CYS A 236 10.74 36.07 -53.67
CA CYS A 236 9.61 35.33 -53.09
C CYS A 236 9.71 35.25 -51.56
N GLY A 237 10.92 35.00 -51.02
CA GLY A 237 11.17 35.04 -49.58
C GLY A 237 11.00 36.44 -48.98
N GLU A 238 11.55 37.47 -49.63
CA GLU A 238 11.45 38.87 -49.20
C GLU A 238 10.00 39.36 -49.20
N PHE A 239 9.20 39.00 -50.22
CA PHE A 239 7.77 39.31 -50.24
C PHE A 239 7.03 38.73 -49.02
N LEU A 240 7.30 37.47 -48.69
CA LEU A 240 6.69 36.83 -47.53
C LEU A 240 7.20 37.44 -46.21
N GLU A 241 8.48 37.80 -46.12
CA GLU A 241 9.00 38.53 -44.96
C GLU A 241 8.32 39.89 -44.78
N ASP A 242 8.18 40.67 -45.84
CA ASP A 242 7.49 41.97 -45.82
C ASP A 242 6.02 41.83 -45.38
N LEU A 243 5.35 40.73 -45.77
CA LEU A 243 4.01 40.43 -45.27
C LEU A 243 3.99 40.23 -43.75
N PHE A 244 4.99 39.58 -43.17
CA PHE A 244 5.10 39.44 -41.72
C PHE A 244 5.45 40.78 -41.06
N LEU A 245 6.43 41.51 -41.59
CA LEU A 245 6.89 42.79 -41.05
C LEU A 245 5.78 43.84 -41.09
N SER A 246 4.99 43.91 -42.16
CA SER A 246 3.81 44.80 -42.25
C SER A 246 2.74 44.49 -41.20
N ASN A 247 2.69 43.25 -40.72
CA ASN A 247 1.84 42.81 -39.59
C ASN A 247 2.56 42.87 -38.23
N LYS A 248 3.71 43.55 -38.15
CA LYS A 248 4.55 43.72 -36.93
C LYS A 248 5.07 42.40 -36.36
N LEU A 249 5.26 41.39 -37.22
CA LEU A 249 5.86 40.12 -36.88
C LEU A 249 7.25 40.03 -37.51
N ASN A 250 8.28 39.80 -36.70
CA ASN A 250 9.63 39.59 -37.22
C ASN A 250 9.92 38.09 -37.25
N ILE A 251 10.18 37.58 -38.45
CA ILE A 251 10.43 36.15 -38.69
C ILE A 251 11.64 35.64 -37.91
N ASN A 252 12.62 36.49 -37.59
CA ASN A 252 13.80 36.09 -36.82
C ASN A 252 13.47 35.72 -35.36
N TYR A 253 12.37 36.24 -34.81
CA TYR A 253 11.90 35.87 -33.47
C TYR A 253 10.89 34.73 -33.46
N ILE A 254 10.22 34.47 -34.58
CA ILE A 254 9.19 33.44 -34.66
C ILE A 254 9.82 32.13 -35.14
N PHE A 255 10.79 32.19 -36.05
CA PHE A 255 11.36 31.02 -36.72
C PHE A 255 12.63 30.53 -35.99
N HIS A 256 12.59 30.47 -34.65
CA HIS A 256 13.76 30.07 -33.85
C HIS A 256 14.14 28.59 -34.03
N ASP A 257 13.15 27.71 -34.27
CA ASP A 257 13.32 26.26 -34.41
C ASP A 257 13.08 25.78 -35.86
N LEU A 258 13.91 26.24 -36.81
CA LEU A 258 13.81 25.88 -38.24
C LEU A 258 14.13 24.41 -38.56
N ASP A 259 14.67 23.66 -37.60
CA ASP A 259 15.17 22.29 -37.81
C ASP A 259 14.05 21.24 -37.98
N PHE A 260 12.79 21.62 -37.83
CA PHE A 260 11.64 20.70 -37.84
C PHE A 260 10.68 20.88 -39.02
N ILE A 261 11.05 21.62 -40.06
CA ILE A 261 10.18 21.76 -41.25
C ILE A 261 10.28 20.48 -42.09
N ASN A 262 9.23 19.64 -42.02
CA ASN A 262 9.12 18.46 -42.87
C ASN A 262 8.67 18.88 -44.28
N VAL A 263 9.66 19.05 -45.16
CA VAL A 263 9.50 19.45 -46.57
C VAL A 263 8.73 18.41 -47.38
N ASP A 264 8.83 17.12 -47.03
CA ASP A 264 8.06 16.07 -47.69
C ASP A 264 6.56 16.32 -47.57
N LYS A 265 6.09 16.91 -46.46
CA LYS A 265 4.66 17.25 -46.31
C LYS A 265 4.20 18.30 -47.31
N ILE A 266 5.07 19.29 -47.55
CA ILE A 266 4.78 20.39 -48.46
C ILE A 266 4.77 19.87 -49.91
N ILE A 267 5.76 19.06 -50.27
CA ILE A 267 5.84 18.45 -51.61
C ILE A 267 4.67 17.50 -51.84
N LEU A 268 4.31 16.66 -50.86
CA LEU A 268 3.17 15.76 -50.96
C LEU A 268 1.87 16.53 -51.21
N SER A 269 1.68 17.65 -50.51
CA SER A 269 0.51 18.52 -50.70
C SER A 269 0.45 19.08 -52.13
N TYR A 270 1.60 19.42 -52.72
CA TYR A 270 1.69 19.82 -54.12
C TYR A 270 1.36 18.67 -55.07
N VAL A 271 2.00 17.50 -54.93
CA VAL A 271 1.81 16.30 -55.79
C VAL A 271 0.34 15.87 -55.85
N ARG A 272 -0.38 15.96 -54.72
CA ARG A 272 -1.78 15.54 -54.64
C ARG A 272 -2.74 16.48 -55.35
N VAL A 273 -2.45 17.77 -55.37
CA VAL A 273 -3.32 18.80 -55.96
C VAL A 273 -2.93 19.09 -57.40
N SER A 274 -1.63 19.11 -57.68
CA SER A 274 -1.04 19.48 -58.95
C SER A 274 -0.13 18.36 -59.45
N LYS A 275 -0.38 17.92 -60.69
CA LYS A 275 0.56 17.11 -61.47
C LYS A 275 1.43 17.96 -62.40
N ASP A 276 1.29 19.29 -62.32
CA ASP A 276 2.10 20.21 -63.09
C ASP A 276 3.56 20.12 -62.63
N LYS A 277 4.48 20.13 -63.59
CA LYS A 277 5.93 20.14 -63.34
C LYS A 277 6.54 21.52 -63.62
N ASN A 278 5.71 22.57 -63.73
CA ASN A 278 6.19 23.94 -63.85
C ASN A 278 7.05 24.32 -62.64
N LEU A 279 8.36 24.45 -62.90
CA LEU A 279 9.39 24.68 -61.89
C LEU A 279 9.20 26.01 -61.14
N GLU A 280 8.71 27.05 -61.81
CA GLU A 280 8.48 28.36 -61.16
C GLU A 280 7.31 28.31 -60.17
N LEU A 281 6.20 27.68 -60.57
CA LEU A 281 5.06 27.50 -59.68
C LEU A 281 5.40 26.55 -58.53
N LEU A 282 6.16 25.50 -58.81
CA LEU A 282 6.63 24.54 -57.82
C LEU A 282 7.48 25.24 -56.75
N ILE A 283 8.52 25.99 -57.14
CA ILE A 283 9.39 26.66 -56.16
C ILE A 283 8.62 27.69 -55.33
N GLN A 284 7.70 28.45 -55.94
CA GLN A 284 6.86 29.40 -55.22
C GLN A 284 5.95 28.72 -54.18
N ASN A 285 5.37 27.58 -54.53
CA ASN A 285 4.54 26.80 -53.60
C ASN A 285 5.36 26.17 -52.47
N ILE A 286 6.58 25.69 -52.75
CA ILE A 286 7.48 25.18 -51.71
C ILE A 286 7.86 26.30 -50.75
N ILE A 287 8.31 27.45 -51.25
CA ILE A 287 8.68 28.61 -50.41
C ILE A 287 7.49 29.05 -49.55
N SER A 288 6.31 29.24 -50.16
CA SER A 288 5.09 29.61 -49.44
C SER A 288 4.71 28.56 -48.39
N GLY A 289 4.84 27.28 -48.75
CA GLY A 289 4.58 26.15 -47.86
C GLY A 289 5.52 26.11 -46.66
N LEU A 290 6.80 26.48 -46.81
CA LEU A 290 7.75 26.56 -45.69
C LEU A 290 7.28 27.59 -44.66
N PHE A 291 6.91 28.79 -45.10
CA PHE A 291 6.40 29.84 -44.20
C PHE A 291 5.09 29.43 -43.51
N VAL A 292 4.15 28.85 -44.26
CA VAL A 292 2.89 28.35 -43.69
C VAL A 292 3.13 27.21 -42.70
N GLN A 293 4.08 26.30 -42.98
CA GLN A 293 4.40 25.20 -42.08
C GLN A 293 4.99 25.69 -40.76
N VAL A 294 5.80 26.75 -40.76
CA VAL A 294 6.29 27.37 -39.51
C VAL A 294 5.14 27.97 -38.71
N LEU A 295 4.22 28.68 -39.36
CA LEU A 295 3.01 29.20 -38.69
C LEU A 295 2.14 28.09 -38.10
N ILE A 296 1.98 26.97 -38.82
CA ILE A 296 1.26 25.79 -38.32
C ILE A 296 1.96 25.22 -37.08
N ASN A 297 3.29 25.12 -37.10
CA ASN A 297 4.07 24.60 -35.98
C ASN A 297 3.93 25.50 -34.73
N GLU A 298 4.08 26.82 -34.90
CA GLU A 298 3.92 27.78 -33.80
C GLU A 298 2.47 27.83 -33.28
N TYR A 299 1.48 27.76 -34.16
CA TYR A 299 0.08 27.65 -33.75
C TYR A 299 -0.18 26.38 -32.93
N LYS A 300 0.35 25.22 -33.35
CA LYS A 300 0.24 23.96 -32.61
C LYS A 300 0.92 24.06 -31.25
N LYS A 301 2.14 24.62 -31.19
CA LYS A 301 2.90 24.84 -29.94
C LYS A 301 2.13 25.74 -28.97
N MET A 302 1.63 26.88 -29.45
CA MET A 302 0.79 27.79 -28.65
C MET A 302 -0.46 27.09 -28.13
N ARG A 303 -1.15 26.32 -28.97
CA ARG A 303 -2.35 25.57 -28.59
C ARG A 303 -2.04 24.53 -27.51
N ASP A 304 -0.96 23.77 -27.66
CA ASP A 304 -0.55 22.77 -26.69
C ASP A 304 -0.17 23.42 -25.36
N MET A 305 0.55 24.55 -25.39
CA MET A 305 0.85 25.34 -24.21
C MET A 305 -0.45 25.78 -23.52
N TYR A 306 -1.38 26.38 -24.28
CA TYR A 306 -2.66 26.85 -23.74
C TYR A 306 -3.39 25.75 -22.99
N PHE A 307 -3.59 24.58 -23.61
CA PHE A 307 -4.37 23.52 -22.96
C PHE A 307 -3.60 22.79 -21.85
N LYS A 308 -2.27 22.68 -21.92
CA LYS A 308 -1.45 22.14 -20.82
C LYS A 308 -1.39 23.08 -19.62
N SER A 309 -1.34 24.39 -19.84
CA SER A 309 -1.24 25.40 -18.78
C SER A 309 -2.57 26.06 -18.41
N SER A 310 -3.68 25.67 -19.05
CA SER A 310 -4.98 26.29 -18.80
C SER A 310 -5.48 26.01 -17.38
N GLY A 311 -6.13 27.01 -16.79
CA GLY A 311 -6.69 26.95 -15.44
C GLY A 311 -7.72 25.83 -15.22
N GLU A 312 -8.26 25.19 -16.26
CA GLU A 312 -9.16 24.04 -16.12
C GLU A 312 -8.43 22.78 -15.63
N VAL A 313 -7.22 22.51 -16.14
CA VAL A 313 -6.35 21.42 -15.65
C VAL A 313 -5.95 21.69 -14.21
N LEU A 314 -5.50 22.91 -13.92
CA LEU A 314 -5.07 23.31 -12.58
C LEU A 314 -6.22 23.28 -11.56
N HIS A 315 -7.41 23.76 -11.93
CA HIS A 315 -8.58 23.75 -11.06
C HIS A 315 -9.10 22.33 -10.81
N TYR A 316 -8.93 21.43 -11.77
CA TYR A 316 -9.24 20.02 -11.60
C TYR A 316 -8.24 19.30 -10.70
N GLU A 317 -6.93 19.49 -10.90
CA GLU A 317 -5.91 18.97 -9.98
C GLU A 317 -6.19 19.42 -8.55
N LEU A 318 -6.55 20.70 -8.39
CA LEU A 318 -6.90 21.29 -7.11
C LEU A 318 -8.19 20.68 -6.53
N ASN A 319 -9.23 20.47 -7.31
CA ASN A 319 -10.46 19.85 -6.81
C ASN A 319 -10.31 18.35 -6.52
N THR A 320 -9.51 17.63 -7.30
CA THR A 320 -9.17 16.22 -7.04
C THR A 320 -8.38 16.09 -5.74
N LEU A 321 -7.46 17.02 -5.49
CA LEU A 321 -6.76 17.15 -4.22
C LEU A 321 -7.74 17.46 -3.08
N VAL A 322 -8.73 18.34 -3.28
CA VAL A 322 -9.77 18.65 -2.29
C VAL A 322 -10.64 17.42 -1.97
N GLU A 323 -11.03 16.63 -2.96
CA GLU A 323 -11.79 15.39 -2.72
C GLU A 323 -10.97 14.35 -1.96
N LYS A 324 -9.70 14.15 -2.34
CA LYS A 324 -8.78 13.28 -1.59
C LYS A 324 -8.60 13.77 -0.15
N LEU A 325 -8.49 15.08 0.07
CA LEU A 325 -8.41 15.67 1.40
C LEU A 325 -9.68 15.36 2.22
N LYS A 326 -10.88 15.49 1.64
CA LYS A 326 -12.12 15.15 2.33
C LYS A 326 -12.20 13.68 2.76
N ILE A 327 -11.75 12.76 1.90
CA ILE A 327 -11.70 11.32 2.23
C ILE A 327 -10.76 11.09 3.41
N ILE A 328 -9.56 11.66 3.35
CA ILE A 328 -8.55 11.56 4.43
C ILE A 328 -9.04 12.20 5.73
N GLU A 329 -9.75 13.34 5.65
CA GLU A 329 -10.36 13.98 6.81
C GLU A 329 -11.42 13.07 7.46
N HIS A 330 -12.27 12.42 6.66
CA HIS A 330 -13.27 11.49 7.17
C HIS A 330 -12.63 10.26 7.83
N GLU A 331 -11.60 9.67 7.20
CA GLU A 331 -10.82 8.57 7.78
C GLU A 331 -10.17 8.98 9.12
N ASN A 332 -9.59 10.18 9.19
CA ASN A 332 -9.02 10.71 10.44
C ASN A 332 -10.06 10.87 11.54
N VAL A 333 -11.28 11.32 11.23
CA VAL A 333 -12.37 11.40 12.20
C VAL A 333 -12.75 10.00 12.70
N ASN A 334 -12.90 9.03 11.80
CA ASN A 334 -13.23 7.65 12.16
C ASN A 334 -12.13 6.99 13.02
N LEU A 335 -10.86 7.19 12.65
CA LEU A 335 -9.72 6.68 13.42
C LEU A 335 -9.65 7.31 14.82
N LYS A 336 -9.91 8.62 14.95
CA LYS A 336 -9.99 9.27 16.27
C LYS A 336 -11.10 8.69 17.13
N ALA A 337 -12.29 8.47 16.57
CA ALA A 337 -13.40 7.84 17.28
C ALA A 337 -13.06 6.40 17.74
N ASN A 338 -12.39 5.62 16.88
CA ASN A 338 -11.93 4.28 17.24
C ASN A 338 -10.92 4.31 18.38
N ILE A 339 -9.94 5.21 18.33
CA ILE A 339 -8.94 5.39 19.40
C ILE A 339 -9.63 5.76 20.73
N GLU A 340 -10.62 6.67 20.71
CA GLU A 340 -11.37 7.01 21.92
C GLU A 340 -12.15 5.81 22.48
N SER A 341 -12.77 5.00 21.63
CA SER A 341 -13.50 3.80 22.07
C SER A 341 -12.58 2.77 22.72
N LEU A 342 -11.43 2.49 22.10
CA LEU A 342 -10.42 1.57 22.61
C LEU A 342 -9.81 2.07 23.92
N ASN A 343 -9.57 3.37 24.05
CA ASN A 343 -9.10 3.96 25.30
C ASN A 343 -10.11 3.84 26.44
N LYS A 344 -11.42 3.97 26.15
CA LYS A 344 -12.48 3.73 27.15
C LYS A 344 -12.51 2.26 27.57
N GLU A 345 -12.42 1.34 26.61
CA GLU A 345 -12.39 -0.10 26.88
C GLU A 345 -11.18 -0.50 27.72
N LYS A 346 -9.98 -0.01 27.35
CA LYS A 346 -8.76 -0.19 28.15
C LYS A 346 -8.92 0.32 29.58
N SER A 347 -9.49 1.51 29.77
CA SER A 347 -9.74 2.06 31.11
C SER A 347 -10.72 1.21 31.94
N LEU A 348 -11.75 0.64 31.30
CA LEU A 348 -12.68 -0.30 31.93
C LEU A 348 -11.98 -1.60 32.31
N PHE A 349 -11.14 -2.13 31.42
CA PHE A 349 -10.36 -3.34 31.65
C PHE A 349 -9.38 -3.15 32.82
N ASP A 350 -8.65 -2.04 32.84
CA ASP A 350 -7.73 -1.68 33.93
C ASP A 350 -8.45 -1.55 35.29
N LYS A 351 -9.65 -0.95 35.30
CA LYS A 351 -10.49 -0.86 36.51
C LYS A 351 -10.95 -2.22 37.00
N ASN A 352 -11.35 -3.11 36.09
CA ASN A 352 -11.78 -4.47 36.44
C ASN A 352 -10.60 -5.31 36.94
N LEU A 353 -9.45 -5.22 36.28
CA LEU A 353 -8.22 -5.90 36.69
C LEU A 353 -7.78 -5.47 38.09
N ASN A 354 -7.79 -4.15 38.38
CA ASN A 354 -7.48 -3.65 39.72
C ASN A 354 -8.47 -4.14 40.79
N ARG A 355 -9.76 -4.28 40.47
CA ARG A 355 -10.74 -4.85 41.40
C ARG A 355 -10.45 -6.31 41.71
N GLU A 356 -10.14 -7.11 40.70
CA GLU A 356 -9.79 -8.53 40.87
C GLU A 356 -8.49 -8.70 41.65
N LEU A 357 -7.45 -7.91 41.34
CA LEU A 357 -6.20 -7.89 42.12
C LEU A 357 -6.45 -7.55 43.59
N ASN A 358 -7.26 -6.53 43.88
CA ASN A 358 -7.59 -6.16 45.26
C ASN A 358 -8.36 -7.27 46.00
N LYS A 359 -9.28 -7.97 45.33
CA LYS A 359 -9.99 -9.11 45.93
C LYS A 359 -9.02 -10.25 46.25
N LEU A 360 -8.14 -10.58 45.31
CA LEU A 360 -7.16 -11.64 45.48
C LEU A 360 -6.17 -11.30 46.61
N GLU A 361 -5.69 -10.06 46.65
CA GLU A 361 -4.80 -9.58 47.72
C GLU A 361 -5.47 -9.68 49.09
N ASN A 362 -6.74 -9.29 49.20
CA ASN A 362 -7.49 -9.42 50.45
C ASN A 362 -7.70 -10.89 50.86
N SER A 363 -7.98 -11.78 49.91
CA SER A 363 -8.10 -13.22 50.17
C SER A 363 -6.78 -13.82 50.64
N HIS A 364 -5.67 -13.47 49.99
CA HIS A 364 -4.32 -13.92 50.39
C HIS A 364 -3.97 -13.42 51.79
N LYS A 365 -4.28 -12.16 52.13
CA LYS A 365 -4.09 -11.62 53.50
C LYS A 365 -4.88 -12.40 54.55
N GLN A 366 -6.12 -12.78 54.24
CA GLN A 366 -6.93 -13.61 55.15
C GLN A 366 -6.34 -15.01 55.34
N GLN A 367 -5.92 -15.66 54.25
CA GLN A 367 -5.30 -16.97 54.31
C GLN A 367 -3.98 -16.94 55.08
N MET A 368 -3.14 -15.93 54.85
CA MET A 368 -1.91 -15.72 55.62
C MET A 368 -2.20 -15.60 57.12
N LYS A 369 -3.21 -14.80 57.50
CA LYS A 369 -3.59 -14.65 58.91
C LYS A 369 -4.04 -15.97 59.55
N ILE A 370 -4.88 -16.74 58.84
CA ILE A 370 -5.33 -18.06 59.31
C ILE A 370 -4.13 -19.01 59.48
N MET A 371 -3.19 -18.98 58.54
CA MET A 371 -2.01 -19.83 58.56
C MET A 371 -1.05 -19.44 59.68
N GLU A 372 -0.85 -18.14 59.93
CA GLU A 372 -0.10 -17.61 61.08
C GLU A 372 -0.72 -18.01 62.41
N ASP A 373 -2.04 -17.89 62.56
CA ASP A 373 -2.75 -18.30 63.78
C ASP A 373 -2.63 -19.81 64.01
N LYS A 374 -2.66 -20.60 62.93
CA LYS A 374 -2.46 -22.05 62.99
C LYS A 374 -1.02 -22.42 63.40
N ILE A 375 -0.02 -21.73 62.86
CA ILE A 375 1.39 -21.89 63.27
C ILE A 375 1.51 -21.61 64.77
N LYS A 376 1.00 -20.47 65.26
CA LYS A 376 1.02 -20.15 66.70
C LYS A 376 0.35 -21.22 67.56
N SER A 377 -0.79 -21.76 67.10
CA SER A 377 -1.49 -22.81 67.84
C SER A 377 -0.70 -24.12 67.89
N LEU A 378 0.01 -24.47 66.80
CA LEU A 378 0.85 -25.65 66.72
C LEU A 378 2.12 -25.49 67.54
N GLU A 379 2.74 -24.31 67.52
CA GLU A 379 3.87 -23.96 68.40
C GLU A 379 3.47 -24.09 69.87
N LYS A 380 2.28 -23.61 70.25
CA LYS A 380 1.76 -23.77 71.61
C LYS A 380 1.58 -25.24 71.99
N LYS A 381 0.93 -26.04 71.13
CA LYS A 381 0.77 -27.49 71.35
C LYS A 381 2.10 -28.22 71.46
N LEU A 382 3.06 -27.87 70.60
CA LEU A 382 4.41 -28.43 70.64
C LEU A 382 5.10 -28.08 71.97
N SER A 383 4.95 -26.85 72.46
CA SER A 383 5.51 -26.43 73.75
C SER A 383 4.87 -27.15 74.94
N GLU A 384 3.55 -27.37 74.90
CA GLU A 384 2.81 -28.15 75.90
C GLU A 384 3.27 -29.61 75.89
N GLU A 385 3.40 -30.22 74.70
CA GLU A 385 3.90 -31.59 74.55
C GLU A 385 5.35 -31.72 75.03
N MET A 386 6.22 -30.75 74.71
CA MET A 386 7.59 -30.71 75.22
C MET A 386 7.63 -30.59 76.74
N SER A 387 6.75 -29.80 77.35
CA SER A 387 6.62 -29.69 78.81
C SER A 387 6.18 -31.01 79.43
N ILE A 388 5.14 -31.65 78.89
CA ILE A 388 4.65 -32.96 79.34
C ILE A 388 5.74 -34.02 79.19
N ARG A 389 6.47 -34.01 78.07
CA ARG A 389 7.56 -34.94 77.82
C ARG A 389 8.71 -34.74 78.80
N SER A 390 9.07 -33.49 79.09
CA SER A 390 10.05 -33.15 80.13
C SER A 390 9.60 -33.62 81.52
N GLU A 391 8.31 -33.51 81.83
CA GLU A 391 7.74 -33.96 83.11
C GLU A 391 7.72 -35.50 83.19
N LEU A 392 7.40 -36.19 82.09
CA LEU A 392 7.52 -37.65 81.98
C LEU A 392 8.97 -38.13 82.03
N GLU A 393 9.91 -37.39 81.45
CA GLU A 393 11.35 -37.66 81.58
C GLU A 393 11.80 -37.50 83.04
N SER A 394 11.28 -36.49 83.74
CA SER A 394 11.53 -36.25 85.17
C SER A 394 10.92 -37.35 86.06
N LEU A 395 9.74 -37.85 85.71
CA LEU A 395 9.10 -38.99 86.38
C LEU A 395 9.81 -40.31 86.08
N ARG A 396 10.29 -40.51 84.84
CA ARG A 396 11.15 -41.64 84.49
C ARG A 396 12.48 -41.59 85.22
N GLU A 397 13.12 -40.43 85.34
CA GLU A 397 14.31 -40.27 86.18
C GLU A 397 14.01 -40.53 87.66
N TYR A 398 12.83 -40.15 88.16
CA TYR A 398 12.42 -40.45 89.53
C TYR A 398 12.17 -41.95 89.76
N GLU A 399 11.57 -42.64 88.80
CA GLU A 399 11.29 -44.08 88.82
C GLU A 399 12.56 -44.93 88.59
N LEU A 400 13.50 -44.43 87.76
CA LEU A 400 14.85 -44.99 87.58
C LEU A 400 15.73 -44.78 88.83
N ASN A 401 15.64 -43.62 89.49
CA ASN A 401 16.37 -43.36 90.74
C ASN A 401 15.84 -44.19 91.94
N LEU A 402 14.67 -44.83 91.81
CA LEU A 402 14.11 -45.76 92.82
C LEU A 402 14.49 -47.23 92.58
N ASN A 403 15.07 -47.57 91.41
CA ASN A 403 15.33 -48.95 91.00
C ASN A 403 16.69 -49.12 90.28
N GLU A 404 17.78 -48.65 90.89
CA GLU A 404 19.14 -49.07 90.50
C GLU A 404 19.98 -49.44 91.73
N PHE A 405 19.68 -50.62 92.30
CA PHE A 405 20.68 -51.50 92.89
C PHE A 405 20.61 -52.83 92.13
N GLU A 406 21.75 -53.21 91.55
CA GLU A 406 22.07 -54.52 90.94
C GLU A 406 21.35 -54.90 89.63
N ASN A 407 22.01 -55.40 88.58
CA ASN A 407 23.40 -55.42 88.13
C ASN A 407 23.38 -56.16 86.77
N ASN A 408 24.27 -55.76 85.86
CA ASN A 408 24.92 -56.54 84.79
C ASN A 408 24.11 -57.39 83.80
N TYR A 409 24.32 -57.12 82.50
CA TYR A 409 24.96 -57.99 81.47
C TYR A 409 25.34 -57.06 80.29
N ASP A 410 26.49 -57.10 79.61
CA ASP A 410 27.51 -58.13 79.39
C ASP A 410 28.87 -57.46 79.09
N LEU A 411 29.95 -57.90 79.75
CA LEU A 411 31.28 -57.28 79.81
C LEU A 411 32.38 -58.12 79.13
N THR A 412 32.06 -58.82 78.05
CA THR A 412 32.99 -59.76 77.39
C THR A 412 33.44 -59.37 75.98
N ARG A 413 33.30 -58.09 75.58
CA ARG A 413 33.81 -57.61 74.28
C ARG A 413 34.97 -56.63 74.49
N ASN A 414 36.20 -57.05 74.19
CA ASN A 414 37.36 -56.17 74.21
C ASN A 414 37.41 -55.36 72.91
N LEU A 415 37.43 -54.03 73.02
CA LEU A 415 37.49 -53.12 71.88
C LEU A 415 38.71 -53.39 70.97
N GLY A 416 39.81 -53.91 71.53
CA GLY A 416 41.03 -54.22 70.78
C GLY A 416 40.82 -55.20 69.61
N ASP A 417 39.93 -56.19 69.77
CA ASP A 417 39.68 -57.19 68.74
C ASP A 417 38.90 -56.63 67.54
N TYR A 418 38.05 -55.61 67.78
CA TYR A 418 37.19 -55.01 66.76
C TYR A 418 37.86 -53.91 65.95
N ILE A 419 38.95 -53.35 66.48
CA ILE A 419 39.70 -52.23 65.89
C ILE A 419 40.99 -52.70 65.20
N ASN A 420 41.42 -53.94 65.43
CA ASN A 420 42.62 -54.49 64.81
C ASN A 420 42.55 -54.38 63.26
N ASN A 421 43.57 -53.80 62.65
CA ASN A 421 43.65 -53.43 61.22
C ASN A 421 42.62 -52.39 60.69
N LYS A 422 41.92 -51.63 61.55
CA LYS A 422 40.99 -50.56 61.13
C LYS A 422 41.48 -49.18 61.56
N LYS A 423 41.36 -48.18 60.68
CA LYS A 423 41.67 -46.78 60.95
C LYS A 423 40.47 -46.06 61.55
N VAL A 424 40.43 -46.02 62.89
CA VAL A 424 39.36 -45.34 63.64
C VAL A 424 39.80 -43.94 64.08
N ILE A 425 38.95 -42.94 63.83
CA ILE A 425 39.19 -41.55 64.23
C ILE A 425 38.07 -41.08 65.17
N ILE A 426 38.44 -40.47 66.30
CA ILE A 426 37.49 -39.84 67.23
C ILE A 426 37.70 -38.33 67.24
N ILE A 427 36.64 -37.56 67.00
CA ILE A 427 36.66 -36.10 66.98
C ILE A 427 35.89 -35.56 68.19
N GLY A 428 36.58 -34.81 69.05
CA GLY A 428 36.01 -34.22 70.27
C GLY A 428 36.65 -34.74 71.56
N GLY A 429 36.00 -34.49 72.69
CA GLY A 429 36.48 -34.85 74.04
C GLY A 429 37.38 -33.80 74.67
N ASP A 430 37.54 -33.82 75.99
CA ASP A 430 38.50 -32.96 76.67
C ASP A 430 39.94 -33.49 76.49
N LYS A 431 40.93 -32.65 76.80
CA LYS A 431 42.36 -32.94 76.56
C LYS A 431 42.88 -34.11 77.39
N GLU A 432 42.47 -34.23 78.65
CA GLU A 432 42.93 -35.30 79.54
C GLU A 432 42.26 -36.63 79.21
N TRP A 433 40.97 -36.62 78.84
CA TRP A 433 40.29 -37.81 78.35
C TRP A 433 40.92 -38.36 77.07
N ARG A 434 41.17 -37.51 76.06
CA ARG A 434 41.87 -37.92 74.82
C ARG A 434 43.27 -38.48 75.08
N ARG A 435 43.97 -37.98 76.11
CA ARG A 435 45.30 -38.46 76.50
C ARG A 435 45.21 -39.86 77.11
N ARG A 436 44.32 -40.07 78.08
CA ARG A 436 44.08 -41.38 78.71
C ARG A 436 43.62 -42.43 77.70
N PHE A 437 42.72 -42.06 76.79
CA PHE A 437 42.19 -42.97 75.77
C PHE A 437 43.27 -43.40 74.76
N ARG A 438 44.13 -42.47 74.30
CA ARG A 438 45.26 -42.80 73.41
C ARG A 438 46.34 -43.66 74.07
N VAL A 439 46.51 -43.56 75.39
CA VAL A 439 47.43 -44.45 76.12
C VAL A 439 46.89 -45.88 76.14
N LYS A 440 45.57 -46.05 76.26
CA LYS A 440 44.92 -47.37 76.26
C LYS A 440 44.80 -47.98 74.85
N TYR A 441 44.56 -47.16 73.83
CA TYR A 441 44.43 -47.56 72.42
C TYR A 441 45.24 -46.63 71.51
N PRO A 442 46.56 -46.88 71.33
CA PRO A 442 47.42 -46.01 70.54
C PRO A 442 47.11 -46.02 69.04
N GLU A 443 46.44 -47.07 68.53
CA GLU A 443 46.01 -47.15 67.13
C GLU A 443 44.82 -46.24 66.78
N ILE A 444 44.08 -45.71 67.76
CA ILE A 444 42.94 -44.82 67.52
C ILE A 444 43.41 -43.36 67.50
N ARG A 445 43.11 -42.65 66.40
CA ARG A 445 43.52 -41.25 66.27
C ARG A 445 42.45 -40.33 66.86
N THR A 446 42.81 -39.54 67.88
CA THR A 446 41.89 -38.56 68.49
C THR A 446 42.21 -37.12 68.07
N LEU A 447 41.18 -36.37 67.68
CA LEU A 447 41.25 -34.97 67.21
C LEU A 447 40.50 -34.01 68.14
N ASN A 448 40.91 -32.74 68.13
CA ASN A 448 40.26 -31.70 68.93
C ASN A 448 38.97 -31.21 68.29
N GLY A 449 37.85 -31.26 69.04
CA GLY A 449 36.53 -30.85 68.57
C GLY A 449 36.30 -29.33 68.53
N PHE A 450 37.28 -28.51 68.90
CA PHE A 450 37.18 -27.05 68.93
C PHE A 450 38.19 -26.36 68.00
N ASN A 451 38.66 -27.06 66.96
CA ASN A 451 39.61 -26.51 65.99
C ASN A 451 38.92 -26.26 64.65
N GLU A 452 38.34 -25.08 64.45
CA GLU A 452 37.52 -24.74 63.27
C GLU A 452 38.31 -24.79 61.94
N ASN A 453 39.62 -24.58 62.03
CA ASN A 453 40.54 -24.60 60.90
C ASN A 453 41.22 -25.97 60.69
N PHE A 454 40.73 -27.05 61.28
CA PHE A 454 41.29 -28.38 61.02
C PHE A 454 41.14 -28.74 59.52
N ASP A 455 42.18 -29.36 58.98
CA ASP A 455 42.18 -29.86 57.60
C ASP A 455 41.39 -31.17 57.53
N ALA A 456 40.33 -31.17 56.72
CA ALA A 456 39.45 -32.33 56.53
C ALA A 456 40.16 -33.50 55.82
N SER A 457 41.30 -33.24 55.17
CA SER A 457 42.13 -34.28 54.54
C SER A 457 42.62 -35.35 55.53
N VAL A 458 42.70 -35.05 56.84
CA VAL A 458 43.09 -35.98 57.90
C VAL A 458 42.07 -37.11 58.09
N LEU A 459 40.83 -36.92 57.62
CA LEU A 459 39.76 -37.91 57.66
C LEU A 459 39.77 -38.85 56.45
N ASN A 460 40.65 -38.62 55.46
CA ASN A 460 40.81 -39.52 54.32
C ASN A 460 41.29 -40.91 54.77
N ASN A 461 40.76 -41.95 54.11
CA ASN A 461 41.09 -43.35 54.35
C ASN A 461 40.87 -43.82 55.81
N SER A 462 39.88 -43.23 56.49
CA SER A 462 39.40 -43.74 57.78
C SER A 462 38.22 -44.69 57.57
N ASP A 463 38.21 -45.79 58.32
CA ASP A 463 37.15 -46.80 58.22
C ASP A 463 35.94 -46.41 59.05
N TYR A 464 36.17 -45.78 60.21
CA TYR A 464 35.12 -45.31 61.11
C TYR A 464 35.49 -43.97 61.76
N ILE A 465 34.56 -43.02 61.76
CA ILE A 465 34.70 -41.72 62.41
C ILE A 465 33.65 -41.56 63.51
N PHE A 466 34.09 -41.30 64.74
CA PHE A 466 33.21 -41.11 65.89
C PHE A 466 33.22 -39.67 66.40
N PHE A 467 32.03 -39.14 66.70
CA PHE A 467 31.85 -37.80 67.22
C PHE A 467 31.51 -37.79 68.69
N TYR A 468 32.30 -37.06 69.47
CA TYR A 468 31.96 -36.77 70.85
C TYR A 468 31.16 -35.47 70.95
N SER A 469 29.83 -35.59 70.80
CA SER A 469 28.92 -34.47 70.56
C SER A 469 28.84 -33.45 71.70
N LYS A 470 29.07 -33.87 72.95
CA LYS A 470 29.06 -32.97 74.13
C LYS A 470 30.27 -32.04 74.22
N TYR A 471 31.35 -32.34 73.51
CA TYR A 471 32.62 -31.62 73.63
C TYR A 471 33.22 -31.30 72.25
N MET A 472 32.42 -30.61 71.43
CA MET A 472 32.75 -30.15 70.08
C MET A 472 31.89 -28.94 69.71
N ASN A 473 32.40 -28.03 68.87
CA ASN A 473 31.61 -26.91 68.35
C ASN A 473 30.90 -27.25 67.03
N HIS A 474 29.78 -26.56 66.77
CA HIS A 474 28.95 -26.82 65.59
C HIS A 474 29.70 -26.63 64.26
N SER A 475 30.61 -25.66 64.19
CA SER A 475 31.43 -25.38 63.01
C SER A 475 32.34 -26.56 62.64
N THR A 476 33.08 -27.14 63.60
CA THR A 476 33.92 -28.33 63.39
C THR A 476 33.08 -29.55 63.02
N PHE A 477 31.92 -29.72 63.68
CA PHE A 477 30.99 -30.81 63.39
C PHE A 477 30.46 -30.75 61.96
N HIS A 478 29.92 -29.60 61.53
CA HIS A 478 29.39 -29.44 60.18
C HIS A 478 30.46 -29.65 59.10
N LYS A 479 31.69 -29.18 59.36
CA LYS A 479 32.82 -29.37 58.44
C LYS A 479 33.20 -30.85 58.28
N ALA A 480 33.32 -31.58 59.40
CA ALA A 480 33.59 -33.02 59.37
C ALA A 480 32.42 -33.82 58.76
N MET A 481 31.18 -33.46 59.10
CA MET A 481 29.98 -34.15 58.61
C MET A 481 29.76 -33.95 57.11
N ASN A 482 30.04 -32.75 56.58
CA ASN A 482 29.96 -32.50 55.14
C ASN A 482 30.98 -33.37 54.38
N PHE A 483 32.18 -33.54 54.92
CA PHE A 483 33.19 -34.43 54.36
C PHE A 483 32.74 -35.91 54.40
N ILE A 484 32.20 -36.37 55.52
CA ILE A 484 31.69 -37.74 55.69
C ILE A 484 30.54 -38.04 54.72
N LYS A 485 29.59 -37.10 54.58
CA LYS A 485 28.46 -37.24 53.63
C LYS A 485 28.94 -37.31 52.19
N PHE A 486 29.95 -36.53 51.83
CA PHE A 486 30.49 -36.50 50.47
C PHE A 486 31.27 -37.78 50.13
N ASN A 487 32.09 -38.27 51.06
CA ASN A 487 32.94 -39.45 50.86
C ASN A 487 32.31 -40.78 51.33
N LYS A 488 31.05 -40.74 51.79
CA LYS A 488 30.28 -41.89 52.32
C LYS A 488 31.03 -42.70 53.40
N CYS A 489 31.71 -42.02 54.32
CA CYS A 489 32.43 -42.69 55.41
C CYS A 489 31.45 -43.20 56.49
N ASN A 490 31.78 -44.31 57.14
CA ASN A 490 30.99 -44.81 58.27
C ASN A 490 31.24 -43.93 59.50
N PHE A 491 30.17 -43.54 60.20
CA PHE A 491 30.29 -42.68 61.37
C PHE A 491 29.31 -43.05 62.49
N GLY A 492 29.66 -42.64 63.71
CA GLY A 492 28.85 -42.85 64.91
C GLY A 492 29.00 -41.72 65.93
N TYR A 493 28.14 -41.73 66.95
CA TYR A 493 28.15 -40.74 68.03
C TYR A 493 28.49 -41.39 69.36
N ILE A 494 29.29 -40.71 70.17
CA ILE A 494 29.66 -41.11 71.52
C ILE A 494 29.12 -40.07 72.49
N GLY A 495 28.33 -40.51 73.47
CA GLY A 495 27.60 -39.63 74.41
C GLY A 495 28.13 -39.66 75.84
N LYS A 496 28.97 -40.66 76.17
CA LYS A 496 29.46 -40.96 77.53
C LYS A 496 30.95 -40.64 77.72
N THR A 497 31.37 -40.27 78.93
CA THR A 497 32.77 -39.91 79.25
C THR A 497 33.58 -41.07 79.83
N ASN A 498 32.93 -42.08 80.42
CA ASN A 498 33.63 -43.23 81.00
C ASN A 498 34.22 -44.11 79.89
N ILE A 499 35.51 -44.40 79.96
CA ILE A 499 36.27 -45.12 78.93
C ILE A 499 35.65 -46.49 78.63
N GLU A 500 35.20 -47.23 79.65
CA GLU A 500 34.59 -48.56 79.48
C GLU A 500 33.22 -48.48 78.78
N LEU A 501 32.44 -47.44 79.07
CA LEU A 501 31.16 -47.21 78.40
C LEU A 501 31.34 -46.70 76.96
N VAL A 502 32.41 -45.95 76.71
CA VAL A 502 32.78 -45.52 75.35
C VAL A 502 33.24 -46.70 74.50
N GLU A 503 33.97 -47.66 75.10
CA GLU A 503 34.33 -48.91 74.42
C GLU A 503 33.08 -49.65 73.95
N GLN A 504 32.07 -49.80 74.81
CA GLN A 504 30.80 -50.42 74.45
C GLN A 504 30.07 -49.66 73.33
N GLU A 505 29.98 -48.34 73.41
CA GLU A 505 29.33 -47.52 72.36
C GLU A 505 30.04 -47.65 71.00
N ILE A 506 31.37 -47.76 70.98
CA ILE A 506 32.12 -47.96 69.74
C ILE A 506 31.87 -49.38 69.20
N ILE A 507 31.91 -50.41 70.04
CA ILE A 507 31.66 -51.81 69.64
C ILE A 507 30.26 -51.97 69.06
N GLU A 508 29.24 -51.40 69.71
CA GLU A 508 27.85 -51.47 69.25
C GLU A 508 27.67 -50.80 67.89
N ASN A 509 28.29 -49.63 67.68
CA ASN A 509 28.20 -48.93 66.41
C ASN A 509 28.92 -49.69 65.29
N ILE A 510 30.12 -50.22 65.53
CA ILE A 510 30.84 -51.02 64.51
C ILE A 510 30.05 -52.29 64.17
N SER A 511 29.54 -53.00 65.17
CA SER A 511 28.77 -54.25 64.97
C SER A 511 27.51 -54.03 64.14
N LYS A 512 26.80 -52.91 64.37
CA LYS A 512 25.60 -52.54 63.58
C LYS A 512 25.90 -52.33 62.09
N TYR A 513 27.06 -51.76 61.76
CA TYR A 513 27.46 -51.57 60.36
C TYR A 513 27.90 -52.89 59.70
N GLU A 514 28.57 -53.79 60.42
CA GLU A 514 28.98 -55.10 59.89
C GLU A 514 27.79 -56.07 59.67
N GLU A 515 26.77 -56.05 60.55
CA GLU A 515 25.54 -56.84 60.33
C GLU A 515 24.73 -56.36 59.10
N TYR A 516 24.79 -55.08 58.75
CA TYR A 516 24.10 -54.51 57.60
C TYR A 516 24.74 -54.89 56.25
N VAL A 517 26.05 -55.16 56.22
CA VAL A 517 26.80 -55.53 55.00
C VAL A 517 26.69 -57.02 54.67
N THR A 518 26.32 -57.87 55.64
CA THR A 518 26.23 -59.34 55.47
C THR A 518 24.81 -59.82 55.09
N LYS A 519 23.84 -58.92 54.95
CA LYS A 519 22.44 -59.19 54.53
C LYS A 519 22.09 -58.66 53.13
N GLN A 520 23.08 -58.31 52.33
CA GLN A 520 23.03 -58.11 50.88
C GLN A 520 24.00 -59.08 50.21
#